data_AF-A0A1G3HYP1-F1
#
_entry.id   AF-A0A1G3HYP1-F1
#
_cell.length_a   1.000
_cell.length_b   1.000
_cell.length_c   1.000
_cell.angle_alpha   90.00
_cell.angle_beta   90.00
_cell.angle_gamma   90.00
#
_symmetry.space_group_name_H-M   'P 1'
#
loop_
_entity.id
_entity.type
_entity.pdbx_description
1 polymer ?
#
loop_
_entity_poly.entity_id
_entity_poly.type
_entity_poly.pdbx_seq_one_letter_code
_entity_poly.pdbx_strand_id
1 'polypeptide(L)'
;MRAALAWVVAAVAATCAPAQADTLELAGIGGRYAVHVTSLKEARFKATTRQQYDFSCGSAAVATLLSYHYGYPVTEQSVFEEMFARGDQAKIRQEGFSLLDMKAYLNAHQFQADGFELPLAKLFEAGLPAIVLISDNGYHHFVVVKGMRDGRILIG
;
A
#
# COMPACT_ATOMS: atom_id res chain seq x y z
N MET A 1 41.09 17.84 -26.01
CA MET A 1 40.13 16.74 -26.28
C MET A 1 39.30 16.30 -25.06
N ARG A 2 39.80 16.41 -23.82
CA ARG A 2 39.03 16.06 -22.60
C ARG A 2 37.86 17.01 -22.25
N ALA A 3 37.97 18.29 -22.61
CA ALA A 3 36.92 19.27 -22.34
C ALA A 3 35.66 19.08 -23.22
N ALA A 4 35.83 18.63 -24.48
CA ALA A 4 34.71 18.42 -25.39
C ALA A 4 33.80 17.26 -24.95
N LEU A 5 34.37 16.23 -24.29
CA LEU A 5 33.61 15.09 -23.78
C LEU A 5 32.72 15.47 -22.58
N ALA A 6 33.17 16.40 -21.74
CA ALA A 6 32.43 16.86 -20.56
C ALA A 6 31.16 17.65 -20.93
N TRP A 7 31.21 18.41 -22.03
CA TRP A 7 30.06 19.17 -22.52
C TRP A 7 29.00 18.29 -23.19
N VAL A 8 29.41 17.19 -23.84
CA VAL A 8 28.47 16.24 -24.47
C VAL A 8 27.70 15.45 -23.40
N VAL A 9 28.34 15.06 -22.28
CA VAL A 9 27.66 14.35 -21.19
C VAL A 9 26.65 15.26 -20.45
N ALA A 10 26.98 16.55 -20.27
CA ALA A 10 26.06 17.51 -19.65
C ALA A 10 24.82 17.81 -20.52
N ALA A 11 24.95 17.79 -21.85
CA ALA A 11 23.84 18.03 -22.76
C ALA A 11 22.82 16.87 -22.81
N VAL A 12 23.25 15.62 -22.59
CA VAL A 12 22.33 14.46 -22.57
C VAL A 12 21.50 14.44 -21.28
N ALA A 13 22.05 14.87 -20.14
CA ALA A 13 21.33 14.89 -18.86
C ALA A 13 20.15 15.89 -18.83
N ALA A 14 20.15 16.91 -19.69
CA ALA A 14 19.11 17.93 -19.75
C ALA A 14 17.85 17.53 -20.54
N THR A 15 17.83 16.36 -21.19
CA THR A 15 16.68 15.91 -22.00
C THR A 15 15.75 14.92 -21.29
N CYS A 16 16.09 14.49 -20.07
CA CYS A 16 15.20 13.69 -19.25
C CYS A 16 14.20 14.60 -18.51
N ALA A 17 13.23 15.15 -19.24
CA ALA A 17 12.04 15.70 -18.61
C ALA A 17 11.36 14.59 -17.78
N PRO A 18 10.99 14.83 -16.51
CA PRO A 18 10.22 13.84 -15.77
C PRO A 18 8.93 13.55 -16.55
N ALA A 19 8.63 12.28 -16.80
CA ALA A 19 7.36 11.89 -17.38
C ALA A 19 6.25 12.30 -16.41
N GLN A 20 5.58 13.41 -16.69
CA GLN A 20 4.42 13.86 -15.93
C GLN A 20 3.21 13.05 -16.40
N ALA A 21 2.73 12.15 -15.54
CA ALA A 21 1.40 11.59 -15.66
C ALA A 21 0.41 12.61 -15.09
N ASP A 22 0.14 13.66 -15.85
CA ASP A 22 -0.83 14.70 -15.52
C ASP A 22 -1.90 14.76 -16.63
N THR A 23 -2.80 15.73 -16.52
CA THR A 23 -3.94 15.94 -17.40
C THR A 23 -3.49 16.11 -18.86
N LEU A 24 -3.90 15.18 -19.72
CA LEU A 24 -3.70 15.27 -21.16
C LEU A 24 -4.79 16.13 -21.78
N GLU A 25 -4.39 17.18 -22.47
CA GLU A 25 -5.26 17.98 -23.31
C GLU A 25 -5.41 17.31 -24.69
N LEU A 26 -6.55 16.67 -24.92
CA LEU A 26 -6.91 16.10 -26.22
C LEU A 26 -7.74 17.11 -27.02
N ALA A 27 -7.27 17.48 -28.20
CA ALA A 27 -8.06 18.24 -29.17
C ALA A 27 -8.88 17.26 -30.03
N GLY A 28 -10.20 17.43 -30.04
CA GLY A 28 -11.13 16.64 -30.85
C GLY A 28 -12.14 17.52 -31.58
N ILE A 29 -12.93 16.89 -32.45
CA ILE A 29 -14.08 17.54 -33.09
C ILE A 29 -15.08 17.92 -32.00
N GLY A 30 -15.18 19.22 -31.67
CA GLY A 30 -16.08 19.74 -30.63
C GLY A 30 -15.40 20.44 -29.45
N GLY A 31 -14.06 20.45 -29.34
CA GLY A 31 -13.36 21.22 -28.31
C GLY A 31 -12.08 20.59 -27.80
N ARG A 32 -11.55 21.17 -26.71
CA ARG A 32 -10.42 20.65 -25.95
C ARG A 32 -10.94 19.90 -24.72
N TYR A 33 -10.43 18.69 -24.51
CA TYR A 33 -10.80 17.84 -23.38
C TYR A 33 -9.59 17.64 -22.48
N ALA A 34 -9.76 17.98 -21.21
CA ALA A 34 -8.80 17.72 -20.15
C ALA A 34 -9.09 16.31 -19.57
N VAL A 35 -8.23 15.33 -19.84
CA VAL A 35 -8.39 13.95 -19.34
C VAL A 35 -7.28 13.65 -18.34
N HIS A 36 -7.66 13.32 -17.10
CA HIS A 36 -6.70 12.90 -16.09
C HIS A 36 -6.12 11.51 -16.42
N VAL A 37 -4.79 11.43 -16.57
CA VAL A 37 -4.08 10.19 -16.86
C VAL A 37 -3.49 9.63 -15.57
N THR A 38 -3.83 8.39 -15.23
CA THR A 38 -3.24 7.69 -14.09
C THR A 38 -2.03 6.87 -14.54
N SER A 39 -0.88 7.08 -13.90
CA SER A 39 0.30 6.26 -14.17
C SER A 39 0.12 4.82 -13.69
N LEU A 40 0.85 3.86 -14.27
CA LEU A 40 0.88 2.49 -13.75
C LEU A 40 1.32 2.42 -12.28
N LYS A 41 2.14 3.39 -11.84
CA LYS A 41 2.58 3.52 -10.45
C LYS A 41 1.42 3.96 -9.55
N GLU A 42 0.68 4.99 -9.93
CA GLU A 42 -0.51 5.43 -9.19
C GLU A 42 -1.60 4.36 -9.16
N ALA A 43 -1.83 3.69 -10.28
CA ALA A 43 -2.85 2.64 -10.39
C ALA A 43 -2.64 1.51 -9.37
N ARG A 44 -1.38 1.18 -9.03
CA ARG A 44 -1.04 0.18 -8.00
C ARG A 44 -1.48 0.58 -6.59
N PHE A 45 -1.48 1.88 -6.29
CA PHE A 45 -1.80 2.40 -4.95
C PHE A 45 -3.19 3.04 -4.86
N LYS A 46 -4.00 2.96 -5.93
CA LYS A 46 -5.32 3.59 -5.97
C LYS A 46 -6.28 3.11 -4.86
N ALA A 47 -6.10 1.87 -4.40
CA ALA A 47 -6.91 1.25 -3.35
C ALA A 47 -6.05 0.60 -2.25
N THR A 48 -4.84 1.12 -2.04
CA THR A 48 -3.87 0.61 -1.07
C THR A 48 -3.10 1.78 -0.47
N THR A 49 -2.94 1.79 0.85
CA THR A 49 -2.06 2.72 1.54
C THR A 49 -0.61 2.30 1.34
N ARG A 50 0.19 3.15 0.71
CA ARG A 50 1.62 2.89 0.49
C ARG A 50 2.39 3.04 1.79
N GLN A 51 2.98 1.94 2.27
CA GLN A 51 3.88 1.92 3.42
C GLN A 51 5.02 2.94 3.27
N GLN A 52 5.28 3.72 4.33
CA GLN A 52 6.31 4.76 4.36
C GLN A 52 7.54 4.41 5.21
N TYR A 53 7.45 3.45 6.14
CA TYR A 53 8.51 3.16 7.12
C TYR A 53 8.84 1.67 7.20
N ASP A 54 10.03 1.33 7.67
CA ASP A 54 10.37 -0.06 7.99
C ASP A 54 9.54 -0.53 9.20
N PHE A 55 9.07 -1.78 9.16
CA PHE A 55 8.25 -2.41 10.21
C PHE A 55 6.82 -1.84 10.39
N SER A 56 6.35 -0.92 9.54
CA SER A 56 4.99 -0.37 9.57
C SER A 56 3.99 -1.11 8.67
N CYS A 57 4.35 -2.27 8.11
CA CYS A 57 3.47 -3.04 7.21
C CYS A 57 2.13 -3.39 7.87
N GLY A 58 2.08 -3.64 9.18
CA GLY A 58 0.85 -3.86 9.93
C GLY A 58 -0.07 -2.63 9.96
N SER A 59 0.46 -1.44 10.25
CA SER A 59 -0.34 -0.21 10.26
C SER A 59 -0.78 0.22 8.86
N ALA A 60 0.05 0.00 7.84
CA ALA A 60 -0.32 0.21 6.44
C ALA A 60 -1.43 -0.76 5.98
N ALA A 61 -1.38 -2.03 6.40
CA ALA A 61 -2.42 -3.02 6.10
C ALA A 61 -3.76 -2.66 6.76
N VAL A 62 -3.74 -2.29 8.04
CA VAL A 62 -4.94 -1.81 8.74
C VAL A 62 -5.48 -0.54 8.08
N ALA A 63 -4.62 0.44 7.76
CA ALA A 63 -5.06 1.67 7.10
C ALA A 63 -5.68 1.40 5.73
N THR A 64 -5.11 0.45 4.98
CA THR A 64 -5.64 0.00 3.68
C THR A 64 -7.03 -0.64 3.85
N LEU A 65 -7.14 -1.58 4.80
CA LEU A 65 -8.38 -2.31 5.04
C LEU A 65 -9.51 -1.36 5.45
N LEU A 66 -9.27 -0.49 6.43
CA LEU A 66 -10.28 0.43 6.94
C LEU A 66 -10.69 1.46 5.89
N SER A 67 -9.71 2.10 5.24
CA SER A 67 -9.99 3.20 4.32
C SER A 67 -10.68 2.75 3.03
N TYR A 68 -10.22 1.63 2.44
CA TYR A 68 -10.66 1.22 1.11
C TYR A 68 -11.70 0.09 1.11
N HIS A 69 -11.84 -0.67 2.19
CA HIS A 69 -12.85 -1.72 2.27
C HIS A 69 -14.02 -1.37 3.19
N TYR A 70 -13.77 -0.73 4.33
CA TYR A 70 -14.81 -0.38 5.31
C TYR A 70 -15.26 1.08 5.27
N GLY A 71 -14.69 1.90 4.37
CA GLY A 71 -15.06 3.31 4.24
C GLY A 71 -14.74 4.14 5.49
N TYR A 72 -13.77 3.69 6.29
CA TYR A 72 -13.30 4.35 7.51
C TYR A 72 -11.91 4.95 7.23
N PRO A 73 -11.84 6.21 6.76
CA PRO A 73 -10.59 6.80 6.28
C PRO A 73 -9.63 7.06 7.43
N VAL A 74 -8.46 6.40 7.37
CA VAL A 74 -7.36 6.56 8.34
C VAL A 74 -6.02 6.55 7.61
N THR A 75 -5.03 7.23 8.18
CA THR A 75 -3.66 7.26 7.61
C THR A 75 -2.78 6.20 8.27
N GLU A 76 -1.79 5.68 7.54
CA GLU A 76 -0.76 4.78 8.10
C GLU A 76 -0.15 5.36 9.39
N GLN A 77 0.16 6.66 9.38
CA GLN A 77 0.76 7.35 10.52
C GLN A 77 -0.17 7.34 11.75
N SER A 78 -1.45 7.69 11.58
CA SER A 78 -2.40 7.69 12.71
C SER A 78 -2.57 6.29 13.31
N VAL A 79 -2.67 5.26 12.46
CA VAL A 79 -2.76 3.86 12.89
C VAL A 79 -1.47 3.43 13.59
N PHE A 80 -0.31 3.80 13.03
CA PHE A 80 1.00 3.51 13.61
C PHE A 80 1.13 4.09 15.01
N GLU A 81 0.87 5.39 15.18
CA GLU A 81 1.03 6.10 16.44
C GLU A 81 0.16 5.49 17.54
N GLU A 82 -1.10 5.17 17.21
CA GLU A 82 -2.04 4.59 18.16
C GLU A 82 -1.71 3.13 18.52
N MET A 83 -1.37 2.30 17.54
CA MET A 83 -0.90 0.94 17.78
C MET A 83 0.38 0.93 18.61
N PHE A 84 1.32 1.81 18.29
CA PHE A 84 2.60 1.92 18.99
C PHE A 84 2.43 2.42 20.43
N ALA A 85 1.52 3.37 20.67
CA ALA A 85 1.23 3.87 22.01
C ALA A 85 0.60 2.81 22.93
N ARG A 86 -0.19 1.88 22.36
CA ARG A 86 -0.91 0.85 23.13
C ARG A 86 -0.19 -0.49 23.22
N GLY A 87 0.69 -0.79 22.26
CA GLY A 87 1.40 -2.06 22.19
C GLY A 87 2.70 -2.07 23.00
N ASP A 88 3.40 -3.21 22.95
CA ASP A 88 4.74 -3.34 23.53
C ASP A 88 5.76 -2.63 22.62
N GLN A 89 6.11 -1.40 22.99
CA GLN A 89 7.04 -0.57 22.22
C GLN A 89 8.42 -1.21 22.06
N ALA A 90 8.91 -1.97 23.04
CA ALA A 90 10.20 -2.61 22.95
C ALA A 90 10.18 -3.72 21.90
N LYS A 91 9.12 -4.54 21.92
CA LYS A 91 8.90 -5.59 20.92
C LYS A 91 8.64 -5.02 19.53
N ILE A 92 7.77 -4.02 19.40
CA ILE A 92 7.41 -3.42 18.11
C ILE A 92 8.63 -2.80 17.42
N ARG A 93 9.55 -2.18 18.17
CA ARG A 93 10.79 -1.63 17.61
C ARG A 93 11.73 -2.69 17.02
N GLN A 94 11.64 -3.94 17.50
CA GLN A 94 12.53 -5.03 17.09
C GLN A 94 11.88 -5.92 16.01
N GLU A 95 10.59 -6.21 16.17
CA GLU A 95 9.87 -7.22 15.38
C GLU A 95 8.79 -6.61 14.46
N GLY A 96 8.44 -5.34 14.67
CA GLY A 96 7.26 -4.72 14.06
C GLY A 96 5.96 -5.08 14.76
N PHE A 97 4.84 -4.70 14.15
CA PHE A 97 3.51 -4.98 14.70
C PHE A 97 3.11 -6.44 14.52
N SER A 98 2.41 -6.98 15.51
CA SER A 98 1.82 -8.32 15.47
C SER A 98 0.32 -8.29 15.10
N LEU A 99 -0.24 -9.46 14.77
CA LEU A 99 -1.70 -9.64 14.63
C LEU A 99 -2.46 -9.26 15.90
N LEU A 100 -1.85 -9.42 17.08
CA LEU A 100 -2.45 -9.02 18.35
C LEU A 100 -2.56 -7.49 18.46
N ASP A 101 -1.53 -6.75 18.05
CA ASP A 101 -1.54 -5.29 18.05
C ASP A 101 -2.64 -4.75 17.12
N MET A 102 -2.76 -5.35 15.92
CA MET A 102 -3.80 -4.99 14.95
C MET A 102 -5.20 -5.32 15.49
N LYS A 103 -5.39 -6.48 16.13
CA LYS A 103 -6.66 -6.84 16.77
C LYS A 103 -7.04 -5.85 17.87
N ALA A 104 -6.07 -5.46 18.72
CA ALA A 104 -6.31 -4.49 19.79
C ALA A 104 -6.73 -3.12 19.23
N TYR A 105 -6.09 -2.65 18.16
CA TYR A 105 -6.48 -1.42 17.47
C TYR A 105 -7.91 -1.52 16.91
N LEU A 106 -8.21 -2.57 16.13
CA LEU A 106 -9.52 -2.76 15.53
C LEU A 106 -10.64 -2.81 16.59
N ASN A 107 -10.43 -3.56 17.69
CA ASN A 107 -11.39 -3.64 18.79
C ASN A 107 -11.62 -2.28 19.46
N ALA A 108 -10.58 -1.47 19.64
CA ALA A 108 -10.70 -0.13 20.21
C ALA A 108 -11.51 0.83 19.31
N HIS A 109 -11.52 0.57 18.00
CA HIS A 109 -12.37 1.26 17.01
C HIS A 109 -13.70 0.55 16.74
N GLN A 110 -14.15 -0.33 17.64
CA GLN A 110 -15.43 -1.05 17.57
C GLN A 110 -15.57 -2.02 16.38
N PHE A 111 -14.47 -2.39 15.73
CA PHE A 111 -14.44 -3.46 14.74
C PHE A 111 -14.28 -4.81 15.45
N GLN A 112 -15.08 -5.79 15.06
CA GLN A 112 -14.90 -7.17 15.51
C GLN A 112 -13.74 -7.78 14.71
N ALA A 113 -12.64 -8.08 15.40
CA ALA A 113 -11.47 -8.69 14.79
C ALA A 113 -11.06 -9.96 15.55
N ASP A 114 -10.66 -10.99 14.81
CA ASP A 114 -10.09 -12.20 15.38
C ASP A 114 -8.95 -12.76 14.53
N GLY A 115 -8.10 -13.57 15.15
CA GLY A 115 -6.95 -14.22 14.53
C GLY A 115 -7.23 -15.68 14.21
N PHE A 116 -6.85 -16.12 13.02
CA PHE A 116 -7.11 -17.48 12.55
C PHE A 116 -5.86 -18.09 11.92
N GLU A 117 -5.66 -19.39 12.15
CA GLU A 117 -4.74 -20.22 11.39
C GLU A 117 -5.57 -21.17 10.53
N LEU A 118 -5.84 -20.77 9.29
CA LEU A 118 -6.71 -21.49 8.37
C LEU A 118 -6.12 -21.55 6.96
N PRO A 119 -6.46 -22.57 6.16
CA PRO A 119 -6.11 -22.59 4.75
C PRO A 119 -6.71 -21.38 4.03
N LEU A 120 -5.96 -20.79 3.09
CA LEU A 120 -6.38 -19.61 2.34
C LEU A 120 -7.74 -19.79 1.62
N ALA A 121 -8.07 -21.02 1.22
CA ALA A 121 -9.38 -21.34 0.62
C ALA A 121 -10.57 -20.91 1.51
N LYS A 122 -10.43 -21.01 2.84
CA LYS A 122 -11.47 -20.59 3.79
C LYS A 122 -11.77 -19.10 3.74
N LEU A 123 -10.76 -18.28 3.46
CA LEU A 123 -10.93 -16.85 3.30
C LEU A 123 -11.83 -16.53 2.10
N PHE A 124 -11.63 -17.25 0.98
CA PHE A 124 -12.43 -17.05 -0.22
C PHE A 124 -13.85 -17.63 -0.11
N GLU A 125 -14.03 -18.72 0.64
CA GLU A 125 -15.37 -19.22 1.01
C GLU A 125 -16.14 -18.18 1.82
N ALA A 126 -15.48 -17.47 2.74
CA ALA A 126 -16.10 -16.45 3.58
C ALA A 126 -16.44 -15.14 2.80
N GLY A 127 -15.75 -14.88 1.69
CA GLY A 127 -16.00 -13.69 0.86
C GLY A 127 -15.59 -12.36 1.51
N LEU A 128 -14.71 -12.41 2.51
CA LEU A 128 -14.24 -11.24 3.26
C LEU A 128 -12.76 -10.98 2.95
N PRO A 129 -12.28 -9.72 2.95
CA PRO A 129 -10.86 -9.45 2.94
C PRO A 129 -10.23 -9.77 4.30
N ALA A 130 -8.94 -10.08 4.32
CA ALA A 130 -8.20 -10.28 5.55
C ALA A 130 -6.77 -9.77 5.45
N ILE A 131 -6.22 -9.36 6.60
CA ILE A 131 -4.79 -9.14 6.76
C ILE A 131 -4.13 -10.50 6.97
N VAL A 132 -3.17 -10.84 6.12
CA VAL A 132 -2.49 -12.13 6.13
C VAL A 132 -1.00 -11.90 6.29
N LEU A 133 -0.37 -12.74 7.11
CA LEU A 133 1.08 -12.80 7.21
C LEU A 133 1.61 -13.71 6.10
N ILE A 134 2.48 -13.17 5.25
CA ILE A 134 3.21 -13.91 4.22
C ILE A 134 4.70 -13.95 4.56
N SER A 135 5.42 -14.87 3.92
CA SER A 135 6.88 -14.89 3.90
C SER A 135 7.36 -14.64 2.48
N ASP A 136 8.12 -13.57 2.28
CA ASP A 136 8.80 -13.27 1.02
C ASP A 136 10.30 -13.26 1.25
N ASN A 137 11.03 -14.17 0.59
CA ASN A 137 12.49 -14.32 0.73
C ASN A 137 13.00 -14.42 2.17
N GLY A 138 12.22 -15.05 3.07
CA GLY A 138 12.56 -15.20 4.48
C GLY A 138 12.18 -14.01 5.37
N TYR A 139 11.55 -12.97 4.80
CA TYR A 139 11.01 -11.83 5.54
C TYR A 139 9.50 -11.97 5.74
N HIS A 140 9.04 -11.77 6.98
CA HIS A 140 7.63 -11.78 7.33
C HIS A 140 6.99 -10.44 6.99
N HIS A 141 5.88 -10.45 6.24
CA HIS A 141 5.22 -9.24 5.79
C HIS A 141 3.70 -9.37 5.85
N PHE A 142 3.01 -8.29 6.24
CA PHE A 142 1.54 -8.25 6.24
C PHE A 142 1.02 -7.69 4.93
N VAL A 143 0.04 -8.38 4.36
CA VAL A 143 -0.68 -7.95 3.14
C VAL A 143 -2.17 -8.01 3.36
N VAL A 144 -2.93 -7.19 2.64
CA VAL A 144 -4.39 -7.30 2.60
C VAL A 144 -4.78 -8.17 1.43
N VAL A 145 -5.31 -9.36 1.68
CA VAL A 145 -5.90 -10.21 0.64
C VAL A 145 -7.30 -9.70 0.35
N LYS A 146 -7.54 -9.25 -0.89
CA LYS A 146 -8.82 -8.67 -1.34
C LYS A 146 -9.71 -9.65 -2.09
N GLY A 147 -9.12 -10.69 -2.67
CA GLY A 147 -9.87 -11.71 -3.41
C GLY A 147 -8.98 -12.59 -4.30
N MET A 148 -9.60 -13.53 -4.99
CA MET A 148 -8.93 -14.44 -5.93
C MET A 148 -9.69 -14.48 -7.25
N ARG A 149 -8.95 -14.55 -8.37
CA ARG A 149 -9.51 -14.80 -9.70
C ARG A 149 -8.54 -15.61 -10.54
N ASP A 150 -9.02 -16.70 -11.14
CA ASP A 150 -8.25 -17.58 -12.03
C ASP A 150 -6.93 -18.07 -11.39
N GLY A 151 -6.98 -18.48 -10.12
CA GLY A 151 -5.80 -18.91 -9.36
C GLY A 151 -4.83 -17.79 -8.96
N ARG A 152 -5.15 -16.52 -9.25
CA ARG A 152 -4.35 -15.36 -8.84
C ARG A 152 -4.99 -14.67 -7.65
N ILE A 153 -4.18 -14.28 -6.68
CA ILE A 153 -4.62 -13.57 -5.48
C ILE A 153 -4.36 -12.09 -5.67
N LEU A 154 -5.37 -11.26 -5.42
CA LEU A 154 -5.22 -9.81 -5.36
C LEU A 154 -4.79 -9.43 -3.95
N ILE A 155 -3.56 -8.91 -3.84
CA ILE A 155 -3.03 -8.33 -2.61
C ILE A 155 -2.99 -6.81 -2.70
N GLY A 156 -3.19 -6.18 -1.55
CA GLY A 156 -3.05 -4.75 -1.34
C GLY A 156 -2.15 -4.45 -0.18
#